data_AF-A0A6N1DSS8-F1
#
_entry.id   AF-A0A6N1DSS8-F1
#
_cell.length_a   1.000
_cell.length_b   1.000
_cell.length_c   1.000
_cell.angle_alpha   90.00
_cell.angle_beta   90.00
_cell.angle_gamma   90.00
#
_symmetry.space_group_name_H-M   'P 1'
#
loop_
_entity.id
_entity.type
_entity.pdbx_description
1 polymer ?
#
loop_
_entity_poly.entity_id
_entity_poly.type
_entity_poly.pdbx_seq_one_letter_code
_entity_poly.pdbx_strand_id
1 'polypeptide(L)'
;MKSLYIQYSSKRNQKITNEISRSMYENETNLTRLKLLSKNNKTYEKIYSELDGYYNTLKKYSDVIKTNLENSNNWIQLRKTKELLKINRILKKNFKNFKNNQSKVKGVTHDFQKLYEEVDESISRIIQVCEYLLKRLEAFECSDYKTVRYITKEVHRLKRETKAILDKKTNANMRDLFADASEKEKNLLELFKLENNHLTIEYFLFGPIMNSLKDQHNLLNKEQNTLIDKYLKEIKNAWLAKSFKVDLLISKIRDFYYYLNNIFMDSKSKIIIDEFKNKNYELIHNFIIKLIDKNGDDIKKLNPELKAKTVNELKFYSEKLQAFSKNNDYINYYSNLDDLINMYKDLEKNIYLTLSESKREGFSNIKEEFNNIENLYYIVMQHKFLPKNDDTLKITDNLEVLYKNIQSDSSKNDINEWVLNIEQLIRIIGENIEYKQMYDKINEYVINNKKYNDKIQLFKSFLFSAENNIKNRDYKAAYKIMKKFIITQ
;
A
#
# COMPACT_ATOMS: atom_id res chain seq x y z
N MET A 1 -48.12 50.06 -3.87
CA MET A 1 -48.40 49.35 -2.58
C MET A 1 -49.45 48.23 -2.69
N LYS A 2 -50.66 48.45 -3.24
CA LYS A 2 -51.72 47.41 -3.28
C LYS A 2 -51.35 46.15 -4.09
N SER A 3 -50.65 46.26 -5.22
CA SER A 3 -50.22 45.10 -6.02
C SER A 3 -49.16 44.23 -5.32
N LEU A 4 -48.20 44.87 -4.65
CA LEU A 4 -47.16 44.20 -3.85
C LEU A 4 -47.77 43.41 -2.69
N TYR A 5 -48.79 43.95 -2.02
CA TYR A 5 -49.49 43.24 -0.93
C TYR A 5 -50.26 42.00 -1.42
N ILE A 6 -50.87 42.08 -2.60
CA ILE A 6 -51.58 40.95 -3.24
C ILE A 6 -50.58 39.84 -3.63
N GLN A 7 -49.46 40.21 -4.27
CA GLN A 7 -48.39 39.25 -4.62
C GLN A 7 -47.78 38.59 -3.36
N TYR A 8 -47.51 39.38 -2.32
CA TYR A 8 -47.00 38.86 -1.05
C TYR A 8 -48.00 37.88 -0.40
N SER A 9 -49.29 38.21 -0.40
CA SER A 9 -50.34 37.36 0.17
C SER A 9 -50.48 36.04 -0.60
N SER A 10 -50.37 36.07 -1.93
CA SER A 10 -50.40 34.86 -2.77
C SER A 10 -49.23 33.91 -2.47
N LYS A 11 -47.99 34.42 -2.43
CA LYS A 11 -46.80 33.62 -2.05
C LYS A 11 -46.92 33.05 -0.63
N ARG A 12 -47.42 33.86 0.31
CA ARG A 12 -47.66 33.43 1.69
C ARG A 12 -48.68 32.29 1.76
N ASN A 13 -49.80 32.40 1.04
CA ASN A 13 -50.82 31.36 1.01
C ASN A 13 -50.24 30.03 0.52
N GLN A 14 -49.46 30.05 -0.57
CA GLN A 14 -48.79 28.84 -1.09
C GLN A 14 -47.85 28.21 -0.06
N LYS A 15 -47.06 29.01 0.66
CA LYS A 15 -46.18 28.52 1.72
C LYS A 15 -46.95 27.86 2.87
N ILE A 16 -48.06 28.47 3.30
CA ILE A 16 -48.93 27.92 4.35
C ILE A 16 -49.54 26.59 3.89
N THR A 17 -50.04 26.52 2.66
CA THR A 17 -50.58 25.29 2.08
C THR A 17 -49.56 24.16 2.12
N ASN A 18 -48.34 24.40 1.63
CA ASN A 18 -47.29 23.39 1.60
C ASN A 18 -46.90 22.90 3.00
N GLU A 19 -46.79 23.82 3.97
CA GLU A 19 -46.44 23.48 5.35
C GLU A 19 -47.53 22.62 6.01
N ILE A 20 -48.81 22.92 5.77
CA ILE A 20 -49.93 22.14 6.28
C ILE A 20 -49.96 20.75 5.63
N SER A 21 -49.90 20.68 4.31
CA SER A 21 -49.94 19.40 3.58
C SER A 21 -48.81 18.47 4.02
N ARG A 22 -47.58 18.99 4.14
CA ARG A 22 -46.43 18.21 4.59
C ARG A 22 -46.59 17.71 6.04
N SER A 23 -46.99 18.61 6.94
CA SER A 23 -47.18 18.27 8.36
C SER A 23 -48.29 17.22 8.55
N MET A 24 -49.40 17.37 7.84
CA MET A 24 -50.51 16.41 7.92
C MET A 24 -50.09 15.03 7.41
N TYR A 25 -49.34 14.97 6.30
CA TYR A 25 -48.82 13.71 5.76
C TYR A 25 -47.83 13.02 6.72
N GLU A 26 -46.88 13.77 7.30
CA GLU A 26 -45.94 13.26 8.30
C GLU A 26 -46.70 12.69 9.51
N ASN A 27 -47.70 13.42 10.01
CA ASN A 27 -48.49 12.99 11.16
C ASN A 27 -49.34 11.75 10.86
N GLU A 28 -49.98 11.69 9.69
CA GLU A 28 -50.79 10.54 9.25
C GLU A 28 -49.92 9.27 9.09
N THR A 29 -48.71 9.45 8.57
CA THR A 29 -47.72 8.37 8.46
C THR A 29 -47.34 7.85 9.85
N ASN A 30 -47.00 8.74 10.78
CA ASN A 30 -46.65 8.37 12.15
C ASN A 30 -47.83 7.71 12.89
N LEU A 31 -49.05 8.20 12.68
CA LEU A 31 -50.26 7.63 13.25
C LEU A 31 -50.54 6.21 12.70
N THR A 32 -50.31 6.00 11.41
CA THR A 32 -50.41 4.67 10.78
C THR A 32 -49.38 3.70 11.36
N ARG A 33 -48.13 4.13 11.50
CA ARG A 33 -47.04 3.32 12.09
C ARG A 33 -47.36 2.95 13.54
N LEU A 34 -47.79 3.92 14.34
CA LEU A 34 -48.17 3.70 15.74
C LEU A 34 -49.41 2.82 15.88
N LYS A 35 -50.39 2.92 14.97
CA LYS A 35 -51.58 2.05 14.95
C LYS A 35 -51.23 0.58 14.76
N LEU A 36 -50.18 0.28 13.98
CA LEU A 36 -49.72 -1.09 13.82
C LEU A 36 -49.09 -1.60 15.12
N LEU A 37 -48.19 -0.80 15.69
CA LEU A 37 -47.45 -1.13 16.91
C LEU A 37 -48.34 -1.20 18.17
N SER A 38 -49.39 -0.37 18.24
CA SER A 38 -50.29 -0.31 19.39
C SER A 38 -51.08 -1.59 19.61
N LYS A 39 -51.25 -2.43 18.57
CA LYS A 39 -52.01 -3.68 18.67
C LYS A 39 -51.45 -4.63 19.72
N ASN A 40 -50.14 -4.58 19.96
CA ASN A 40 -49.43 -5.56 20.79
C ASN A 40 -48.54 -4.90 21.87
N ASN A 41 -48.55 -3.57 21.99
CA ASN A 41 -47.69 -2.85 22.94
C ASN A 41 -48.41 -1.65 23.57
N LYS A 42 -48.68 -1.75 24.88
CA LYS A 42 -49.38 -0.73 25.67
C LYS A 42 -48.69 0.63 25.70
N THR A 43 -47.37 0.69 25.52
CA THR A 43 -46.63 1.96 25.44
C THR A 43 -46.98 2.68 24.15
N TYR A 44 -46.97 1.97 23.01
CA TYR A 44 -47.34 2.56 21.73
C TYR A 44 -48.84 2.85 21.62
N GLU A 45 -49.69 2.09 22.32
CA GLU A 45 -51.11 2.41 22.46
C GLU A 45 -51.35 3.78 23.11
N LYS A 46 -50.66 4.08 24.21
CA LYS A 46 -50.74 5.41 24.86
C LYS A 46 -50.30 6.53 23.92
N ILE A 47 -49.15 6.35 23.26
CA ILE A 47 -48.60 7.32 22.30
C ILE A 47 -49.55 7.51 21.12
N TYR A 48 -50.15 6.42 20.61
CA TYR A 48 -51.13 6.46 19.53
C TYR A 48 -52.37 7.27 19.93
N SER A 49 -52.95 7.01 21.09
CA SER A 49 -54.13 7.74 21.58
C SER A 49 -53.86 9.24 21.75
N GLU A 50 -52.70 9.60 22.30
CA GLU A 50 -52.30 10.99 22.44
C GLU A 50 -52.08 11.66 21.07
N LEU A 51 -51.40 10.98 20.14
CA LEU A 51 -51.18 11.48 18.78
C LEU A 51 -52.49 11.63 18.01
N ASP A 52 -53.42 10.68 18.13
CA ASP A 52 -54.74 10.75 17.47
C ASP A 52 -55.55 11.96 17.94
N GLY A 53 -55.53 12.25 19.24
CA GLY A 53 -56.14 13.46 19.80
C GLY A 53 -55.57 14.75 19.19
N TYR A 54 -54.24 14.86 19.12
CA TYR A 54 -53.59 16.03 18.49
C TYR A 54 -53.81 16.08 16.99
N TYR A 55 -53.79 14.94 16.30
CA TYR A 55 -54.02 14.84 14.85
C TYR A 55 -55.44 15.29 14.47
N ASN A 56 -56.45 14.82 15.20
CA ASN A 56 -57.84 15.25 14.99
C ASN A 56 -58.02 16.76 15.23
N THR A 57 -57.31 17.32 16.21
CA THR A 57 -57.27 18.78 16.45
C THR A 57 -56.59 19.52 15.29
N LEU A 58 -55.46 19.02 14.80
CA LEU A 58 -54.75 19.58 13.65
C LEU A 58 -55.58 19.51 12.37
N LYS A 59 -56.33 18.42 12.16
CA LYS A 59 -57.24 18.27 11.02
C LYS A 59 -58.32 19.35 11.00
N LYS A 60 -58.98 19.60 12.15
CA LYS A 60 -59.93 20.71 12.31
C LYS A 60 -59.31 22.07 11.98
N TYR A 61 -58.10 22.34 12.48
CA TYR A 61 -57.40 23.59 12.13
C TYR A 61 -57.00 23.66 10.65
N SER A 62 -56.52 22.56 10.07
CA SER A 62 -56.18 22.45 8.65
C SER A 62 -57.38 22.77 7.78
N ASP A 63 -58.54 22.18 8.05
CA ASP A 63 -59.76 22.39 7.26
C ASP A 63 -60.20 23.86 7.31
N VAL A 64 -60.22 24.46 8.51
CA VAL A 64 -60.50 25.89 8.68
C VAL A 64 -59.48 26.77 7.95
N ILE A 65 -58.19 26.42 7.98
CA ILE A 65 -57.15 27.18 7.28
C ILE A 65 -57.33 27.05 5.77
N LYS A 66 -57.61 25.85 5.23
CA LYS A 66 -57.85 25.63 3.80
C LYS A 66 -59.02 26.47 3.28
N THR A 67 -60.16 26.47 3.97
CA THR A 67 -61.31 27.32 3.62
C THR A 67 -60.93 28.82 3.67
N ASN A 68 -60.16 29.25 4.67
CA ASN A 68 -59.70 30.64 4.74
C ASN A 68 -58.68 30.99 3.66
N LEU A 69 -57.85 30.04 3.21
CA LEU A 69 -56.91 30.23 2.10
C LEU A 69 -57.64 30.33 0.76
N GLU A 70 -58.68 29.53 0.54
CA GLU A 70 -59.57 29.63 -0.63
C GLU A 70 -60.24 31.01 -0.67
N ASN A 71 -60.83 31.45 0.45
CA ASN A 71 -61.41 32.79 0.56
C ASN A 71 -60.35 33.88 0.33
N SER A 72 -59.15 33.73 0.89
CA SER A 72 -58.03 34.65 0.68
C SER A 72 -57.63 34.73 -0.80
N ASN A 73 -57.52 33.60 -1.48
CA ASN A 73 -57.21 33.52 -2.91
C ASN A 73 -58.30 34.15 -3.77
N ASN A 74 -59.58 33.95 -3.44
CA ASN A 74 -60.70 34.60 -4.12
C ASN A 74 -60.64 36.13 -3.95
N TRP A 75 -60.31 36.64 -2.76
CA TRP A 75 -60.16 38.09 -2.56
C TRP A 75 -58.90 38.67 -3.19
N ILE A 76 -57.83 37.90 -3.33
CA ILE A 76 -56.64 38.24 -4.11
C ILE A 76 -57.03 38.41 -5.59
N GLN A 77 -57.78 37.46 -6.16
CA GLN A 77 -58.27 37.54 -7.55
C GLN A 77 -59.19 38.74 -7.76
N LEU A 78 -60.14 38.97 -6.85
CA LEU A 78 -61.06 40.11 -6.87
C LEU A 78 -60.41 41.43 -6.41
N ARG A 79 -59.11 41.44 -6.07
CA ARG A 79 -58.33 42.59 -5.58
C ARG A 79 -58.95 43.33 -4.37
N LYS A 80 -59.77 42.66 -3.55
CA LYS A 80 -60.46 43.25 -2.38
C LYS A 80 -59.56 43.25 -1.13
N THR A 81 -58.69 44.26 -1.05
CA THR A 81 -57.67 44.38 0.02
C THR A 81 -58.22 44.44 1.47
N LYS A 82 -59.37 45.08 1.72
CA LYS A 82 -59.98 45.14 3.06
C LYS A 82 -60.40 43.75 3.57
N GLU A 83 -61.07 42.97 2.74
CA GLU A 83 -61.49 41.60 3.08
C GLU A 83 -60.29 40.66 3.20
N LEU A 84 -59.31 40.82 2.33
CA LEU A 84 -58.03 40.10 2.42
C LEU A 84 -57.31 40.35 3.76
N LEU A 85 -57.32 41.60 4.27
CA LEU A 85 -56.75 41.91 5.59
C LEU A 85 -57.49 41.21 6.74
N LYS A 86 -58.83 41.18 6.70
CA LYS A 86 -59.64 40.49 7.73
C LYS A 86 -59.34 38.99 7.75
N ILE A 87 -59.37 38.34 6.60
CA ILE A 87 -59.06 36.91 6.47
C ILE A 87 -57.61 36.62 6.85
N ASN A 88 -56.67 37.50 6.51
CA ASN A 88 -55.27 37.32 6.90
C ASN A 88 -55.04 37.33 8.42
N ARG A 89 -55.86 38.07 9.19
CA ARG A 89 -55.83 38.02 10.67
C ARG A 89 -56.33 36.68 11.20
N ILE A 90 -57.42 36.16 10.64
CA ILE A 90 -57.99 34.85 10.98
C ILE A 90 -56.98 33.74 10.63
N LEU A 91 -56.43 33.76 9.41
CA LEU A 91 -55.38 32.83 8.96
C LEU A 91 -54.17 32.86 9.90
N LYS A 92 -53.72 34.04 10.32
CA LYS A 92 -52.58 34.16 11.24
C LYS A 92 -52.86 33.49 12.59
N LYS A 93 -54.05 33.71 13.16
CA LYS A 93 -54.47 33.09 14.43
C LYS A 93 -54.56 31.57 14.31
N ASN A 94 -55.28 31.08 13.31
CA ASN A 94 -55.49 29.64 13.12
C ASN A 94 -54.18 28.92 12.79
N PHE A 95 -53.31 29.53 11.97
CA PHE A 95 -52.01 28.95 11.65
C PHE A 95 -51.06 28.94 12.85
N LYS A 96 -51.12 29.95 13.74
CA LYS A 96 -50.38 29.91 15.01
C LYS A 96 -50.84 28.73 15.88
N ASN A 97 -52.15 28.52 15.99
CA ASN A 97 -52.72 27.40 16.74
C ASN A 97 -52.36 26.04 16.12
N PHE A 98 -52.36 25.96 14.78
CA PHE A 98 -51.86 24.78 14.05
C PHE A 98 -50.40 24.50 14.40
N LYS A 99 -49.50 25.50 14.33
CA LYS A 99 -48.08 25.32 14.70
C LYS A 99 -47.88 24.89 16.15
N ASN A 100 -48.64 25.47 17.08
CA ASN A 100 -48.55 25.08 18.49
C ASN A 100 -48.92 23.60 18.70
N ASN A 101 -49.98 23.11 18.04
CA ASN A 101 -50.33 21.69 18.11
C ASN A 101 -49.35 20.81 17.34
N GLN A 102 -48.79 21.27 16.23
CA GLN A 102 -47.73 20.55 15.51
C GLN A 102 -46.48 20.37 16.38
N SER A 103 -46.14 21.36 17.22
CA SER A 103 -45.04 21.25 18.18
C SER A 103 -45.31 20.18 19.23
N LYS A 104 -46.55 20.02 19.67
CA LYS A 104 -46.94 18.95 20.61
C LYS A 104 -46.83 17.58 19.96
N VAL A 105 -47.33 17.43 18.73
CA VAL A 105 -47.17 16.20 17.94
C VAL A 105 -45.70 15.81 17.83
N LYS A 106 -44.83 16.75 17.45
CA LYS A 106 -43.39 16.50 17.36
C LYS A 106 -42.79 16.03 18.68
N GLY A 107 -43.22 16.58 19.81
CA GLY A 107 -42.76 16.15 21.13
C GLY A 107 -43.15 14.70 21.44
N VAL A 108 -44.39 14.32 21.14
CA VAL A 108 -44.91 12.96 21.40
C VAL A 108 -44.29 11.92 20.46
N THR A 109 -44.00 12.29 19.21
CA THR A 109 -43.48 11.34 18.21
C THR A 109 -41.97 11.26 18.14
N HIS A 110 -41.21 12.18 18.77
CA HIS A 110 -39.76 12.33 18.55
C HIS A 110 -38.98 11.02 18.76
N ASP A 111 -39.08 10.42 19.94
CA ASP A 111 -38.27 9.26 20.31
C ASP A 111 -38.63 8.02 19.48
N PHE A 112 -39.92 7.82 19.25
CA PHE A 112 -40.41 6.71 18.43
C PHE A 112 -39.97 6.86 16.98
N GLN A 113 -40.19 8.04 16.38
CA GLN A 113 -39.89 8.29 14.98
C GLN A 113 -38.40 8.09 14.72
N LYS A 114 -37.54 8.62 15.60
CA LYS A 114 -36.09 8.44 15.50
C LYS A 114 -35.70 6.96 15.51
N LEU A 115 -36.17 6.20 16.49
CA LEU A 115 -35.88 4.75 16.57
C LEU A 115 -36.42 3.98 15.36
N TYR A 116 -37.58 4.39 14.82
CA TYR A 116 -38.18 3.76 13.66
C TYR A 116 -37.37 4.00 12.38
N GLU A 117 -36.90 5.22 12.19
CA GLU A 117 -36.01 5.60 11.09
C GLU A 117 -34.65 4.91 11.21
N GLU A 118 -34.07 4.85 12.41
CA GLU A 118 -32.80 4.15 12.66
C GLU A 118 -32.88 2.65 12.32
N VAL A 119 -33.97 1.97 12.70
CA VAL A 119 -34.20 0.57 12.34
C VAL A 119 -34.32 0.38 10.82
N ASP A 120 -35.06 1.27 10.14
CA ASP A 120 -35.22 1.23 8.68
C ASP A 120 -33.88 1.42 7.95
N GLU A 121 -33.10 2.40 8.39
CA GLU A 121 -31.79 2.66 7.85
C GLU A 121 -30.84 1.48 8.04
N SER A 122 -30.78 0.91 9.25
CA SER A 122 -29.95 -0.26 9.52
C SER A 122 -30.34 -1.47 8.68
N ILE A 123 -31.64 -1.78 8.57
CA ILE A 123 -32.13 -2.87 7.71
C ILE A 123 -31.72 -2.64 6.25
N SER A 124 -31.92 -1.42 5.74
CA SER A 124 -31.59 -1.06 4.36
C SER A 124 -30.08 -1.18 4.09
N ARG A 125 -29.24 -0.65 4.99
CA ARG A 125 -27.77 -0.76 4.90
C ARG A 125 -27.33 -2.22 4.90
N ILE A 126 -27.85 -3.04 5.82
CA ILE A 126 -27.46 -4.46 5.90
C ILE A 126 -27.78 -5.17 4.59
N ILE A 127 -28.98 -4.99 4.05
CA ILE A 127 -29.41 -5.62 2.78
C ILE A 127 -28.53 -5.16 1.62
N GLN A 128 -28.27 -3.86 1.47
CA GLN A 128 -27.45 -3.31 0.40
C GLN A 128 -26.02 -3.85 0.45
N VAL A 129 -25.41 -3.89 1.64
CA VAL A 129 -24.04 -4.39 1.79
C VAL A 129 -23.98 -5.90 1.56
N CYS A 130 -24.99 -6.66 1.96
CA CYS A 130 -25.07 -8.09 1.64
C CYS A 130 -25.13 -8.33 0.13
N GLU A 131 -25.88 -7.53 -0.61
CA GLU A 131 -25.93 -7.63 -2.09
C GLU A 131 -24.60 -7.25 -2.73
N TYR A 132 -23.95 -6.22 -2.21
CA TYR A 132 -22.61 -5.84 -2.64
C TYR A 132 -21.58 -6.96 -2.40
N LEU A 133 -21.61 -7.59 -1.22
CA LEU A 133 -20.73 -8.72 -0.88
C LEU A 133 -20.96 -9.92 -1.81
N LEU A 134 -22.21 -10.29 -2.09
CA LEU A 134 -22.51 -11.38 -3.01
C LEU A 134 -21.98 -11.11 -4.42
N LYS A 135 -22.22 -9.90 -4.95
CA LYS A 135 -21.68 -9.50 -6.27
C LYS A 135 -20.16 -9.52 -6.32
N ARG A 136 -19.49 -9.14 -5.23
CA ARG A 136 -18.02 -9.24 -5.14
C ARG A 136 -17.57 -10.69 -5.18
N LEU A 137 -18.16 -11.55 -4.36
CA LEU A 137 -17.82 -12.98 -4.31
C LEU A 137 -18.07 -13.68 -5.66
N GLU A 138 -19.09 -13.28 -6.42
CA GLU A 138 -19.35 -13.77 -7.78
C GLU A 138 -18.29 -13.34 -8.80
N ALA A 139 -17.70 -12.15 -8.62
CA ALA A 139 -16.70 -11.61 -9.55
C ALA A 139 -15.28 -12.18 -9.33
N PHE A 140 -15.02 -12.85 -8.21
CA PHE A 140 -13.72 -13.47 -7.92
C PHE A 140 -13.64 -14.92 -8.45
N GLU A 141 -13.05 -15.09 -9.62
CA GLU A 141 -12.89 -16.41 -10.27
C GLU A 141 -11.82 -17.31 -9.62
N CYS A 142 -10.95 -16.80 -8.73
CA CYS A 142 -9.78 -17.53 -8.21
C CYS A 142 -9.85 -17.98 -6.74
N SER A 143 -11.04 -17.95 -6.11
CA SER A 143 -11.13 -18.14 -4.66
C SER A 143 -11.34 -19.56 -4.13
N ASP A 144 -10.75 -19.89 -2.96
CA ASP A 144 -10.98 -21.14 -2.22
C ASP A 144 -12.49 -21.35 -2.02
N TYR A 145 -13.01 -22.33 -2.75
CA TYR A 145 -14.43 -22.68 -2.82
C TYR A 145 -15.08 -22.86 -1.44
N LYS A 146 -14.33 -23.29 -0.41
CA LYS A 146 -14.87 -23.50 0.94
C LYS A 146 -15.13 -22.18 1.67
N THR A 147 -14.20 -21.24 1.60
CA THR A 147 -14.30 -19.94 2.27
C THR A 147 -15.38 -19.08 1.63
N VAL A 148 -15.41 -19.01 0.30
CA VAL A 148 -16.47 -18.35 -0.46
C VAL A 148 -17.83 -18.92 -0.11
N ARG A 149 -17.98 -20.26 -0.13
CA ARG A 149 -19.24 -20.93 0.21
C ARG A 149 -19.68 -20.64 1.65
N TYR A 150 -18.75 -20.55 2.60
CA TYR A 150 -19.05 -20.15 3.97
C TYR A 150 -19.57 -18.71 4.03
N ILE A 151 -18.83 -17.74 3.46
CA ILE A 151 -19.22 -16.32 3.47
C ILE A 151 -20.58 -16.14 2.77
N THR A 152 -20.78 -16.74 1.60
CA THR A 152 -22.06 -16.71 0.86
C THR A 152 -23.21 -17.27 1.71
N LYS A 153 -23.01 -18.40 2.39
CA LYS A 153 -24.03 -18.98 3.27
C LYS A 153 -24.37 -18.04 4.43
N GLU A 154 -23.36 -17.43 5.05
CA GLU A 154 -23.56 -16.50 6.16
C GLU A 154 -24.22 -15.20 5.71
N VAL A 155 -23.88 -14.66 4.54
CA VAL A 155 -24.56 -13.49 3.95
C VAL A 155 -26.03 -13.79 3.67
N HIS A 156 -26.36 -14.96 3.10
CA HIS A 156 -27.76 -15.36 2.90
C HIS A 156 -28.50 -15.59 4.22
N ARG A 157 -27.83 -16.12 5.26
CA ARG A 157 -28.40 -16.21 6.61
C ARG A 157 -28.70 -14.82 7.16
N LEU A 158 -27.75 -13.89 7.08
CA LEU A 158 -27.91 -12.52 7.56
C LEU A 158 -29.05 -11.77 6.83
N LYS A 159 -29.18 -11.92 5.50
CA LYS A 159 -30.32 -11.36 4.75
C LYS A 159 -31.65 -11.91 5.26
N ARG A 160 -31.75 -13.22 5.51
CA ARG A 160 -32.98 -13.85 6.04
C ARG A 160 -33.31 -13.36 7.44
N GLU A 161 -32.33 -13.30 8.33
CA GLU A 161 -32.50 -12.79 9.70
C GLU A 161 -32.91 -11.31 9.71
N THR A 162 -32.29 -10.49 8.85
CA THR A 162 -32.62 -9.07 8.71
C THR A 162 -34.05 -8.89 8.17
N LYS A 163 -34.47 -9.73 7.22
CA LYS A 163 -35.87 -9.73 6.74
C LYS A 163 -36.85 -10.11 7.86
N ALA A 164 -36.48 -11.03 8.75
CA ALA A 164 -37.31 -11.36 9.91
C ALA A 164 -37.46 -10.17 10.90
N ILE A 165 -36.47 -9.28 11.00
CA ILE A 165 -36.61 -8.01 11.75
C ILE A 165 -37.67 -7.12 11.10
N LEU A 166 -37.67 -7.02 9.76
CA LEU A 166 -38.68 -6.27 9.01
C LEU A 166 -40.09 -6.83 9.24
N ASP A 167 -40.25 -8.15 9.27
CA ASP A 167 -41.54 -8.81 9.52
C ASP A 167 -42.04 -8.57 10.96
N LYS A 168 -41.12 -8.53 11.94
CA LYS A 168 -41.42 -8.23 13.36
C LYS A 168 -41.71 -6.76 13.64
N LYS A 169 -41.38 -5.85 12.71
CA LYS A 169 -41.50 -4.39 12.87
C LYS A 169 -42.90 -3.89 13.21
N THR A 170 -43.93 -4.67 12.90
CA THR A 170 -45.33 -4.31 13.17
C THR A 170 -45.78 -4.65 14.60
N ASN A 171 -45.07 -5.53 15.31
CA ASN A 171 -45.56 -6.13 16.55
C ASN A 171 -44.54 -6.10 17.71
N ALA A 172 -43.28 -5.75 17.46
CA ALA A 172 -42.22 -5.76 18.48
C ALA A 172 -41.92 -4.36 19.05
N ASN A 173 -41.17 -4.33 20.16
CA ASN A 173 -40.63 -3.10 20.72
C ASN A 173 -39.50 -2.57 19.83
N MET A 174 -39.56 -1.30 19.43
CA MET A 174 -38.58 -0.70 18.51
C MET A 174 -37.16 -0.65 19.08
N ARG A 175 -37.01 -0.59 20.42
CA ARG A 175 -35.68 -0.66 21.05
C ARG A 175 -35.05 -2.04 20.89
N ASP A 176 -35.86 -3.09 21.03
CA ASP A 176 -35.39 -4.47 20.86
C ASP A 176 -35.04 -4.73 19.40
N LEU A 177 -35.86 -4.23 18.46
CA LEU A 177 -35.56 -4.31 17.03
C LEU A 177 -34.28 -3.54 16.65
N PHE A 178 -34.05 -2.38 17.27
CA PHE A 178 -32.83 -1.61 17.05
C PHE A 178 -31.59 -2.35 17.58
N ALA A 179 -31.69 -2.98 18.75
CA ALA A 179 -30.62 -3.81 19.29
C ALA A 179 -30.34 -5.03 18.37
N ASP A 180 -31.40 -5.71 17.93
CA ASP A 180 -31.30 -6.83 16.98
C ASP A 180 -30.64 -6.40 15.67
N ALA A 181 -31.03 -5.26 15.10
CA ALA A 181 -30.46 -4.72 13.87
C ALA A 181 -28.98 -4.32 14.06
N SER A 182 -28.64 -3.68 15.17
CA SER A 182 -27.26 -3.32 15.52
C SER A 182 -26.36 -4.55 15.66
N GLU A 183 -26.86 -5.64 16.23
CA GLU A 183 -26.14 -6.91 16.29
C GLU A 183 -25.89 -7.47 14.88
N LYS A 184 -26.87 -7.39 13.97
CA LYS A 184 -26.69 -7.82 12.58
C LYS A 184 -25.71 -6.94 11.81
N GLU A 185 -25.68 -5.63 12.06
CA GLU A 185 -24.63 -4.75 11.53
C GLU A 185 -23.23 -5.16 12.01
N LYS A 186 -23.09 -5.52 13.30
CA LYS A 186 -21.81 -6.03 13.83
C LYS A 186 -21.38 -7.32 13.14
N ASN A 187 -22.31 -8.26 12.96
CA ASN A 187 -22.03 -9.52 12.25
C ASN A 187 -21.64 -9.29 10.79
N LEU A 188 -22.28 -8.33 10.12
CA LEU A 188 -21.94 -7.92 8.76
C LEU A 188 -20.52 -7.35 8.66
N LEU A 189 -20.11 -6.51 9.62
CA LEU A 189 -18.75 -5.96 9.67
C LEU A 189 -17.69 -7.06 9.82
N GLU A 190 -17.95 -8.09 10.62
CA GLU A 190 -17.05 -9.23 10.77
C GLU A 190 -16.96 -10.06 9.47
N LEU A 191 -18.07 -10.25 8.75
CA LEU A 191 -18.04 -10.90 7.44
C LEU A 191 -17.25 -10.08 6.41
N PHE A 192 -17.37 -8.76 6.43
CA PHE A 192 -16.64 -7.85 5.55
C PHE A 192 -15.12 -7.89 5.82
N LYS A 193 -14.71 -7.99 7.09
CA LYS A 193 -13.30 -8.20 7.45
C LYS A 193 -12.79 -9.54 6.95
N LEU A 194 -13.56 -10.61 7.14
CA LEU A 194 -13.19 -11.95 6.72
C LEU A 194 -13.00 -12.03 5.19
N GLU A 195 -13.92 -11.43 4.42
CA GLU A 195 -13.82 -11.37 2.96
C GLU A 195 -12.58 -10.59 2.49
N ASN A 196 -12.32 -9.40 3.04
CA ASN A 196 -11.12 -8.63 2.65
C ASN A 196 -9.82 -9.35 3.03
N ASN A 197 -9.79 -10.02 4.19
CA ASN A 197 -8.66 -10.82 4.61
C ASN A 197 -8.40 -11.99 3.65
N HIS A 198 -9.47 -12.67 3.23
CA HIS A 198 -9.41 -13.75 2.25
C HIS A 198 -8.84 -13.26 0.92
N LEU A 199 -9.37 -12.16 0.37
CA LEU A 199 -8.87 -11.58 -0.88
C LEU A 199 -7.41 -11.13 -0.78
N THR A 200 -7.04 -10.55 0.37
CA THR A 200 -5.66 -10.14 0.63
C THR A 200 -4.73 -11.35 0.59
N ILE A 201 -5.10 -12.45 1.26
CA ILE A 201 -4.31 -13.68 1.28
C ILE A 201 -4.23 -14.28 -0.13
N GLU A 202 -5.31 -14.36 -0.88
CA GLU A 202 -5.28 -14.92 -2.24
C GLU A 202 -4.46 -14.08 -3.21
N TYR A 203 -4.56 -12.76 -3.14
CA TYR A 203 -3.69 -11.86 -3.89
C TYR A 203 -2.21 -12.12 -3.57
N PHE A 204 -1.88 -12.31 -2.28
CA PHE A 204 -0.51 -12.64 -1.87
C PHE A 204 -0.05 -14.05 -2.25
N LEU A 205 -0.96 -15.03 -2.35
CA LEU A 205 -0.61 -16.42 -2.68
C LEU A 205 -0.58 -16.72 -4.17
N PHE A 206 -1.48 -16.12 -4.95
CA PHE A 206 -1.70 -16.45 -6.36
C PHE A 206 -1.46 -15.28 -7.32
N GLY A 207 -1.07 -14.11 -6.81
CA GLY A 207 -0.75 -12.94 -7.60
C GLY A 207 0.62 -13.00 -8.31
N PRO A 208 1.28 -11.84 -8.50
CA PRO A 208 2.51 -11.71 -9.30
C PRO A 208 3.69 -12.62 -8.91
N ILE A 209 3.71 -13.13 -7.69
CA ILE A 209 4.85 -13.85 -7.12
C ILE A 209 4.90 -15.33 -7.52
N MET A 210 3.78 -16.04 -7.63
CA MET A 210 3.80 -17.40 -8.20
C MET A 210 4.22 -17.39 -9.68
N ASN A 211 3.90 -16.30 -10.39
CA ASN A 211 4.36 -16.10 -11.77
C ASN A 211 5.87 -15.78 -11.80
N SER A 212 6.34 -14.85 -10.95
CA SER A 212 7.78 -14.53 -10.82
C SER A 212 8.63 -15.71 -10.37
N LEU A 213 8.11 -16.57 -9.49
CA LEU A 213 8.80 -17.79 -9.02
C LEU A 213 8.92 -18.85 -10.10
N LYS A 214 7.87 -19.03 -10.94
CA LYS A 214 7.93 -19.93 -12.09
C LYS A 214 8.99 -19.49 -13.10
N ASP A 215 9.10 -18.19 -13.36
CA ASP A 215 10.05 -17.65 -14.32
C ASP A 215 11.51 -17.74 -13.83
N GLN A 216 11.75 -17.78 -12.52
CA GLN A 216 13.09 -17.76 -11.91
C GLN A 216 13.51 -19.09 -11.25
N HIS A 217 12.65 -20.10 -11.26
CA HIS A 217 12.91 -21.42 -10.67
C HIS A 217 14.17 -22.11 -11.22
N ASN A 218 14.52 -21.82 -12.48
CA ASN A 218 15.68 -22.37 -13.18
C ASN A 218 17.02 -21.73 -12.75
N LEU A 219 16.99 -20.62 -12.00
CA LEU A 219 18.18 -19.91 -11.51
C LEU A 219 18.59 -20.31 -10.09
N LEU A 220 17.75 -21.10 -9.41
CA LEU A 220 17.92 -21.48 -8.00
C LEU A 220 18.59 -22.84 -7.86
N ASN A 221 19.42 -23.01 -6.83
CA ASN A 221 20.05 -24.29 -6.54
C ASN A 221 19.04 -25.29 -5.90
N LYS A 222 19.43 -26.57 -5.83
CA LYS A 222 18.55 -27.66 -5.35
C LYS A 222 18.09 -27.47 -3.89
N GLU A 223 18.95 -26.95 -3.02
CA GLU A 223 18.60 -26.70 -1.62
C GLU A 223 17.59 -25.55 -1.48
N GLN A 224 17.79 -24.47 -2.24
CA GLN A 224 16.88 -23.32 -2.28
C GLN A 224 15.48 -23.74 -2.75
N ASN A 225 15.39 -24.53 -3.83
CA ASN A 225 14.12 -25.07 -4.32
C ASN A 225 13.42 -25.93 -3.28
N THR A 226 14.17 -26.79 -2.58
CA THR A 226 13.61 -27.65 -1.52
C THR A 226 13.05 -26.83 -0.34
N LEU A 227 13.72 -25.73 0.02
CA LEU A 227 13.23 -24.82 1.07
C LEU A 227 11.97 -24.07 0.64
N ILE A 228 11.92 -23.61 -0.61
CA ILE A 228 10.74 -22.95 -1.19
C ILE A 228 9.53 -23.89 -1.15
N ASP A 229 9.70 -25.13 -1.58
CA ASP A 229 8.64 -26.15 -1.55
C ASP A 229 8.13 -26.40 -0.12
N LYS A 230 9.04 -26.41 0.86
CA LYS A 230 8.68 -26.55 2.28
C LYS A 230 7.82 -25.37 2.75
N TYR A 231 8.22 -24.13 2.48
CA TYR A 231 7.44 -22.94 2.86
C TYR A 231 6.07 -22.92 2.19
N LEU A 232 6.00 -23.22 0.90
CA LEU A 232 4.73 -23.31 0.16
C LEU A 232 3.80 -24.37 0.77
N LYS A 233 4.34 -25.53 1.15
CA LYS A 233 3.59 -26.59 1.82
C LYS A 233 3.09 -26.17 3.19
N GLU A 234 3.90 -25.48 3.99
CA GLU A 234 3.48 -24.95 5.29
C GLU A 234 2.37 -23.91 5.19
N ILE A 235 2.50 -22.98 4.23
CA ILE A 235 1.49 -21.96 3.94
C ILE A 235 0.19 -22.61 3.48
N LYS A 236 0.25 -23.59 2.58
CA LYS A 236 -0.92 -24.35 2.10
C LYS A 236 -1.60 -25.13 3.23
N ASN A 237 -0.83 -25.76 4.10
CA ASN A 237 -1.38 -26.50 5.25
C ASN A 237 -2.01 -25.55 6.28
N ALA A 238 -1.40 -24.39 6.54
CA ALA A 238 -1.96 -23.38 7.43
C ALA A 238 -3.25 -22.75 6.87
N TRP A 239 -3.31 -22.53 5.55
CA TRP A 239 -4.51 -22.07 4.85
C TRP A 239 -5.68 -23.05 4.95
N LEU A 240 -5.41 -24.35 4.79
CA LEU A 240 -6.45 -25.39 4.83
C LEU A 240 -6.92 -25.76 6.24
N ALA A 241 -6.25 -25.28 7.29
CA ALA A 241 -6.58 -25.57 8.68
C ALA A 241 -7.79 -24.74 9.16
N LYS A 242 -8.86 -25.42 9.60
CA LYS A 242 -10.11 -24.79 10.07
C LYS A 242 -9.98 -23.89 11.31
N SER A 243 -8.83 -23.88 11.99
CA SER A 243 -8.63 -23.27 13.31
C SER A 243 -7.74 -22.02 13.33
N PHE A 244 -7.39 -21.45 12.17
CA PHE A 244 -6.27 -20.51 12.09
C PHE A 244 -6.63 -19.02 12.16
N LYS A 245 -5.79 -18.25 12.89
CA LYS A 245 -5.82 -16.79 12.93
C LYS A 245 -5.14 -16.25 11.66
N VAL A 246 -5.87 -15.42 10.91
CA VAL A 246 -5.42 -14.76 9.66
C VAL A 246 -4.05 -14.09 9.82
N ASP A 247 -3.80 -13.44 10.96
CA ASP A 247 -2.55 -12.72 11.23
C ASP A 247 -1.30 -13.63 11.20
N LEU A 248 -1.44 -14.87 11.68
CA LEU A 248 -0.36 -15.86 11.67
C LEU A 248 -0.02 -16.33 10.25
N LEU A 249 -1.03 -16.48 9.40
CA LEU A 249 -0.82 -16.84 7.99
C LEU A 249 -0.16 -15.68 7.22
N ILE A 250 -0.60 -14.44 7.46
CA ILE A 250 0.03 -13.25 6.89
C ILE A 250 1.49 -13.15 7.33
N SER A 251 1.81 -13.44 8.60
CA SER A 251 3.19 -13.47 9.09
C SER A 251 4.04 -14.51 8.35
N LYS A 252 3.56 -15.76 8.23
CA LYS A 252 4.28 -16.82 7.52
C LYS A 252 4.53 -16.48 6.05
N ILE A 253 3.54 -15.87 5.40
CA ILE A 253 3.65 -15.39 4.03
C ILE A 253 4.74 -14.30 3.95
N ARG A 254 4.77 -13.34 4.89
CA ARG A 254 5.82 -12.30 4.96
C ARG A 254 7.22 -12.88 5.19
N ASP A 255 7.35 -13.89 6.04
CA ASP A 255 8.64 -14.54 6.32
C ASP A 255 9.16 -15.25 5.07
N PHE A 256 8.26 -15.93 4.33
CA PHE A 256 8.57 -16.50 3.02
C PHE A 256 8.99 -15.43 2.00
N TYR A 257 8.33 -14.27 1.98
CA TYR A 257 8.73 -13.12 1.15
C TYR A 257 10.12 -12.60 1.48
N TYR A 258 10.43 -12.46 2.76
CA TYR A 258 11.73 -12.00 3.21
C TYR A 258 12.82 -12.98 2.76
N TYR A 259 12.58 -14.28 2.90
CA TYR A 259 13.48 -15.33 2.43
C TYR A 259 13.72 -15.29 0.92
N LEU A 260 12.65 -15.18 0.11
CA LEU A 260 12.77 -15.08 -1.35
C LEU A 260 13.55 -13.85 -1.79
N ASN A 261 13.25 -12.68 -1.21
CA ASN A 261 13.98 -11.46 -1.52
C ASN A 261 15.48 -11.61 -1.23
N ASN A 262 15.86 -12.24 -0.11
CA ASN A 262 17.27 -12.45 0.20
C ASN A 262 17.97 -13.34 -0.84
N ILE A 263 17.31 -14.41 -1.31
CA ILE A 263 17.87 -15.27 -2.37
C ILE A 263 18.06 -14.48 -3.69
N PHE A 264 17.09 -13.66 -4.08
CA PHE A 264 17.18 -12.87 -5.31
C PHE A 264 18.21 -11.73 -5.21
N MET A 265 18.43 -11.19 -4.01
CA MET A 265 19.50 -10.23 -3.77
C MET A 265 20.88 -10.86 -3.84
N ASP A 266 21.03 -12.08 -3.31
CA ASP A 266 22.29 -12.83 -3.41
C ASP A 266 22.62 -13.19 -4.87
N SER A 267 21.62 -13.53 -5.70
CA SER A 267 21.84 -13.83 -7.12
C SER A 267 22.22 -12.59 -7.94
N LYS A 268 21.61 -11.43 -7.70
CA LYS A 268 21.99 -10.16 -8.34
C LYS A 268 23.37 -9.67 -7.91
N SER A 269 23.70 -9.81 -6.62
CA SER A 269 25.04 -9.51 -6.11
C SER A 269 26.09 -10.38 -6.80
N LYS A 270 25.78 -11.65 -7.04
CA LYS A 270 26.63 -12.57 -7.81
C LYS A 270 26.84 -12.12 -9.26
N ILE A 271 25.81 -11.63 -9.96
CA ILE A 271 25.95 -11.10 -11.34
C ILE A 271 26.93 -9.91 -11.36
N ILE A 272 26.79 -8.95 -10.45
CA ILE A 272 27.69 -7.79 -10.35
C ILE A 272 29.13 -8.25 -10.08
N ILE A 273 29.32 -9.25 -9.23
CA ILE A 273 30.63 -9.84 -8.93
C ILE A 273 31.19 -10.59 -10.14
N ASP A 274 30.38 -11.32 -10.90
CA ASP A 274 30.82 -12.08 -12.08
C ASP A 274 31.18 -11.13 -13.25
N GLU A 275 30.42 -10.05 -13.46
CA GLU A 275 30.76 -8.97 -14.40
C GLU A 275 32.10 -8.32 -14.02
N PHE A 276 32.30 -8.03 -12.73
CA PHE A 276 33.55 -7.52 -12.20
C PHE A 276 34.72 -8.48 -12.43
N LYS A 277 34.55 -9.78 -12.13
CA LYS A 277 35.58 -10.82 -12.34
C LYS A 277 35.98 -10.92 -13.80
N ASN A 278 35.01 -10.93 -14.71
CA ASN A 278 35.26 -11.06 -16.15
C ASN A 278 35.99 -9.83 -16.71
N LYS A 279 35.56 -8.62 -16.33
CA LYS A 279 36.20 -7.37 -16.77
C LYS A 279 37.66 -7.27 -16.28
N ASN A 280 37.92 -7.63 -15.03
CA ASN A 280 39.28 -7.62 -14.49
C ASN A 280 40.16 -8.74 -15.04
N TYR A 281 39.61 -9.93 -15.26
CA TYR A 281 40.31 -11.01 -15.94
C TYR A 281 40.75 -10.59 -17.35
N GLU A 282 39.86 -10.00 -18.15
CA GLU A 282 40.20 -9.51 -19.49
C GLU A 282 41.28 -8.43 -19.47
N LEU A 283 41.20 -7.48 -18.53
CA LEU A 283 42.21 -6.42 -18.37
C LEU A 283 43.60 -7.00 -18.03
N ILE A 284 43.67 -7.90 -17.03
CA ILE A 284 44.92 -8.52 -16.60
C ILE A 284 45.48 -9.42 -17.71
N HIS A 285 44.63 -10.19 -18.38
CA HIS A 285 45.01 -11.06 -19.48
C HIS A 285 45.58 -10.27 -20.66
N ASN A 286 44.88 -9.21 -21.09
CA ASN A 286 45.33 -8.34 -22.18
C ASN A 286 46.62 -7.58 -21.82
N PHE A 287 46.78 -7.19 -20.55
CA PHE A 287 47.99 -6.55 -20.06
C PHE A 287 49.21 -7.49 -20.08
N ILE A 288 49.04 -8.74 -19.66
CA ILE A 288 50.11 -9.76 -19.70
C ILE A 288 50.50 -10.12 -21.14
N ILE A 289 49.52 -10.26 -22.04
CA ILE A 289 49.80 -10.45 -23.48
C ILE A 289 50.62 -9.29 -24.03
N LYS A 290 50.21 -8.03 -23.76
CA LYS A 290 50.96 -6.84 -24.18
C LYS A 290 52.39 -6.80 -23.63
N LEU A 291 52.62 -7.23 -22.39
CA LEU A 291 53.96 -7.31 -21.79
C LEU A 291 54.84 -8.37 -22.46
N ILE A 292 54.28 -9.54 -22.75
CA ILE A 292 54.96 -10.62 -23.48
C ILE A 292 55.32 -10.16 -24.89
N ASP A 293 54.38 -9.50 -25.57
CA ASP A 293 54.58 -9.01 -26.94
C ASP A 293 55.58 -7.85 -27.00
N LYS A 294 55.50 -6.89 -26.07
CA LYS A 294 56.37 -5.70 -26.02
C LYS A 294 57.81 -6.04 -25.62
N ASN A 295 58.01 -7.04 -24.75
CA ASN A 295 59.34 -7.44 -24.28
C ASN A 295 59.85 -8.73 -24.92
N GLY A 296 59.09 -9.34 -25.85
CA GLY A 296 59.39 -10.65 -26.41
C GLY A 296 60.76 -10.75 -27.07
N ASP A 297 61.23 -9.68 -27.70
CA ASP A 297 62.56 -9.65 -28.32
C ASP A 297 63.70 -9.42 -27.33
N ASP A 298 63.43 -8.80 -26.18
CA ASP A 298 64.41 -8.64 -25.10
C ASP A 298 64.48 -9.90 -24.22
N ILE A 299 63.36 -10.60 -24.01
CA ILE A 299 63.30 -11.94 -23.38
C ILE A 299 64.07 -12.98 -24.22
N LYS A 300 64.06 -12.86 -25.56
CA LYS A 300 64.85 -13.74 -26.44
C LYS A 300 66.36 -13.54 -26.31
N LYS A 301 66.82 -12.35 -25.91
CA LYS A 301 68.24 -11.99 -25.73
C LYS A 301 68.78 -12.34 -24.34
N LEU A 302 67.93 -12.78 -23.42
CA LEU A 302 68.36 -13.26 -22.11
C LEU A 302 69.23 -14.51 -22.24
N ASN A 303 70.12 -14.73 -21.27
CA ASN A 303 70.87 -15.99 -21.20
C ASN A 303 69.90 -17.19 -21.01
N PRO A 304 70.31 -18.41 -21.37
CA PRO A 304 69.40 -19.57 -21.39
C PRO A 304 68.73 -19.87 -20.05
N GLU A 305 69.43 -19.67 -18.95
CA GLU A 305 68.95 -19.94 -17.59
C GLU A 305 67.88 -18.94 -17.14
N LEU A 306 68.11 -17.64 -17.38
CA LEU A 306 67.16 -16.57 -17.08
C LEU A 306 65.93 -16.61 -17.98
N LYS A 307 66.12 -16.98 -19.25
CA LYS A 307 65.03 -17.17 -20.21
C LYS A 307 64.10 -18.30 -19.76
N ALA A 308 64.66 -19.43 -19.32
CA ALA A 308 63.89 -20.55 -18.79
C ALA A 308 63.11 -20.16 -17.53
N LYS A 309 63.75 -19.44 -16.60
CA LYS A 309 63.09 -18.92 -15.39
C LYS A 309 61.91 -18.00 -15.71
N THR A 310 62.13 -17.02 -16.58
CA THR A 310 61.12 -16.02 -16.99
C THR A 310 59.92 -16.68 -17.70
N VAL A 311 60.17 -17.64 -18.61
CA VAL A 311 59.11 -18.36 -19.33
C VAL A 311 58.31 -19.26 -18.39
N ASN A 312 58.96 -19.94 -17.44
CA ASN A 312 58.26 -20.76 -16.45
C ASN A 312 57.39 -19.92 -15.51
N GLU A 313 57.86 -18.74 -15.10
CA GLU A 313 57.06 -17.78 -14.34
C GLU A 313 55.85 -17.29 -15.16
N LEU A 314 56.03 -16.92 -16.43
CA LEU A 314 54.92 -16.55 -17.35
C LEU A 314 53.89 -17.66 -17.56
N LYS A 315 54.34 -18.91 -17.69
CA LYS A 315 53.44 -20.06 -17.81
C LYS A 315 52.66 -20.31 -16.51
N PHE A 316 53.35 -20.22 -15.37
CA PHE A 316 52.72 -20.28 -14.05
C PHE A 316 51.67 -19.16 -13.88
N TYR A 317 51.95 -17.93 -14.34
CA TYR A 317 50.99 -16.83 -14.34
C TYR A 317 49.74 -17.13 -15.17
N SER A 318 49.92 -17.68 -16.37
CA SER A 318 48.80 -18.06 -17.25
C SER A 318 47.91 -19.15 -16.62
N GLU A 319 48.50 -20.14 -15.94
CA GLU A 319 47.77 -21.24 -15.28
C GLU A 319 47.02 -20.74 -14.04
N LYS A 320 47.64 -19.87 -13.23
CA LYS A 320 46.97 -19.18 -12.12
C LYS A 320 45.79 -18.37 -12.64
N LEU A 321 45.95 -17.56 -13.69
CA LEU A 321 44.89 -16.76 -14.33
C LEU A 321 43.70 -17.61 -14.80
N GLN A 322 43.95 -18.75 -15.43
CA GLN A 322 42.89 -19.68 -15.82
C GLN A 322 42.16 -20.31 -14.63
N ALA A 323 42.80 -20.43 -13.46
CA ALA A 323 42.15 -20.91 -12.25
C ALA A 323 41.21 -19.86 -11.63
N PHE A 324 41.48 -18.55 -11.79
CA PHE A 324 40.60 -17.48 -11.31
C PHE A 324 39.23 -17.48 -11.97
N SER A 325 39.13 -17.80 -13.26
CA SER A 325 37.86 -17.82 -13.99
C SER A 325 36.96 -19.01 -13.60
N LYS A 326 37.50 -20.02 -12.91
CA LYS A 326 36.80 -21.27 -12.60
C LYS A 326 36.28 -21.38 -11.17
N ASN A 327 36.85 -20.65 -10.20
CA ASN A 327 36.48 -20.77 -8.79
C ASN A 327 35.52 -19.66 -8.33
N ASN A 328 34.35 -20.07 -7.81
CA ASN A 328 33.31 -19.18 -7.27
C ASN A 328 33.61 -18.63 -5.87
N ASP A 329 34.83 -18.82 -5.36
CA ASP A 329 35.24 -18.38 -4.02
C ASP A 329 35.91 -17.00 -4.08
N TYR A 330 35.20 -16.00 -3.55
CA TYR A 330 35.58 -14.59 -3.58
C TYR A 330 36.83 -14.29 -2.75
N ILE A 331 37.00 -14.95 -1.59
CA ILE A 331 38.14 -14.72 -0.69
C ILE A 331 39.43 -15.24 -1.35
N ASN A 332 39.34 -16.43 -1.93
CA ASN A 332 40.44 -16.99 -2.71
C ASN A 332 40.73 -16.16 -3.97
N TYR A 333 39.72 -15.55 -4.60
CA TYR A 333 39.93 -14.67 -5.75
C TYR A 333 40.77 -13.43 -5.40
N TYR A 334 40.48 -12.75 -4.29
CA TYR A 334 41.25 -11.56 -3.87
C TYR A 334 42.68 -11.88 -3.42
N SER A 335 42.86 -12.95 -2.62
CA SER A 335 44.20 -13.40 -2.22
C SER A 335 45.05 -13.73 -3.44
N ASN A 336 44.48 -14.43 -4.43
CA ASN A 336 45.22 -14.74 -5.64
C ASN A 336 45.52 -13.48 -6.46
N LEU A 337 44.65 -12.45 -6.47
CA LEU A 337 44.90 -11.17 -7.17
C LEU A 337 46.07 -10.42 -6.56
N ASP A 338 46.13 -10.33 -5.23
CA ASP A 338 47.23 -9.67 -4.52
C ASP A 338 48.54 -10.47 -4.67
N ASP A 339 48.46 -11.80 -4.62
CA ASP A 339 49.59 -12.67 -4.97
C ASP A 339 50.07 -12.39 -6.41
N LEU A 340 49.16 -12.24 -7.35
CA LEU A 340 49.49 -11.97 -8.77
C LEU A 340 50.11 -10.58 -8.95
N ILE A 341 49.65 -9.58 -8.19
CA ILE A 341 50.25 -8.22 -8.13
C ILE A 341 51.66 -8.28 -7.56
N ASN A 342 51.87 -8.99 -6.45
CA ASN A 342 53.17 -9.07 -5.79
C ASN A 342 54.17 -9.88 -6.61
N MET A 343 53.72 -11.00 -7.19
CA MET A 343 54.55 -11.78 -8.11
C MET A 343 54.86 -11.01 -9.41
N TYR A 344 53.93 -10.18 -9.91
CA TYR A 344 54.21 -9.26 -11.03
C TYR A 344 55.30 -8.23 -10.68
N LYS A 345 55.24 -7.60 -9.50
CA LYS A 345 56.29 -6.68 -9.04
C LYS A 345 57.66 -7.39 -9.00
N ASP A 346 57.68 -8.66 -8.62
CA ASP A 346 58.91 -9.46 -8.61
C ASP A 346 59.42 -9.78 -10.03
N LEU A 347 58.53 -10.14 -10.97
CA LEU A 347 58.88 -10.34 -12.37
C LEU A 347 59.42 -9.04 -13.01
N GLU A 348 58.74 -7.92 -12.77
CA GLU A 348 59.16 -6.59 -13.23
C GLU A 348 60.52 -6.22 -12.65
N LYS A 349 60.72 -6.41 -11.34
CA LYS A 349 62.00 -6.20 -10.66
C LYS A 349 63.11 -7.08 -11.25
N ASN A 350 62.82 -8.33 -11.58
CA ASN A 350 63.80 -9.25 -12.17
C ASN A 350 64.17 -8.83 -13.61
N ILE A 351 63.19 -8.41 -14.42
CA ILE A 351 63.45 -7.87 -15.77
C ILE A 351 64.21 -6.52 -15.68
N TYR A 352 63.84 -5.66 -14.73
CA TYR A 352 64.44 -4.35 -14.43
C TYR A 352 65.91 -4.45 -13.96
N LEU A 353 66.23 -5.41 -13.10
CA LEU A 353 67.61 -5.66 -12.64
C LEU A 353 68.51 -6.22 -13.76
N THR A 354 67.91 -6.78 -14.81
CA THR A 354 68.63 -7.46 -15.90
C THR A 354 68.88 -6.53 -17.11
N LEU A 355 68.08 -5.48 -17.27
CA LEU A 355 68.22 -4.48 -18.34
C LEU A 355 68.79 -3.18 -17.75
N SER A 356 70.06 -2.87 -18.02
CA SER A 356 70.81 -1.71 -17.52
C SER A 356 70.07 -0.36 -17.63
N GLU A 357 70.44 0.60 -16.78
CA GLU A 357 69.78 1.90 -16.46
C GLU A 357 69.28 2.80 -17.62
N SER A 358 69.55 2.48 -18.90
CA SER A 358 69.34 3.36 -20.05
C SER A 358 67.92 3.37 -20.66
N LYS A 359 66.89 2.84 -19.99
CA LYS A 359 65.49 2.87 -20.51
C LYS A 359 64.43 3.20 -19.43
N ARG A 360 64.70 4.20 -18.58
CA ARG A 360 63.77 4.65 -17.52
C ARG A 360 62.47 5.30 -18.03
N GLU A 361 62.40 5.81 -19.25
CA GLU A 361 61.27 6.65 -19.73
C GLU A 361 59.98 5.88 -20.11
N GLY A 362 60.01 4.55 -20.21
CA GLY A 362 58.84 3.75 -20.64
C GLY A 362 57.96 3.17 -19.51
N PHE A 363 58.38 3.31 -18.25
CA PHE A 363 57.77 2.63 -17.10
C PHE A 363 56.77 3.48 -16.30
N SER A 364 56.79 4.82 -16.38
CA SER A 364 55.86 5.67 -15.61
C SER A 364 54.39 5.50 -16.02
N ASN A 365 54.11 5.20 -17.29
CA ASN A 365 52.73 5.06 -17.80
C ASN A 365 52.03 3.75 -17.33
N ILE A 366 52.77 2.76 -16.83
CA ILE A 366 52.21 1.44 -16.46
C ILE A 366 51.54 1.48 -15.07
N LYS A 367 52.06 2.31 -14.16
CA LYS A 367 51.44 2.56 -12.84
C LYS A 367 50.10 3.30 -12.97
N GLU A 368 49.95 4.14 -13.99
CA GLU A 368 48.67 4.78 -14.35
C GLU A 368 47.67 3.78 -14.96
N GLU A 369 48.12 2.86 -15.84
CA GLU A 369 47.23 1.81 -16.38
C GLU A 369 46.77 0.79 -15.33
N PHE A 370 47.58 0.48 -14.31
CA PHE A 370 47.18 -0.38 -13.18
C PHE A 370 46.22 0.31 -12.19
N ASN A 371 46.38 1.63 -11.99
CA ASN A 371 45.40 2.43 -11.25
C ASN A 371 44.04 2.53 -11.97
N ASN A 372 43.98 2.15 -13.25
CA ASN A 372 42.74 2.06 -14.03
C ASN A 372 42.04 0.69 -13.96
N ILE A 373 42.63 -0.32 -13.29
CA ILE A 373 41.88 -1.51 -12.86
C ILE A 373 40.87 -1.03 -11.83
N GLU A 374 39.58 -0.99 -12.18
CA GLU A 374 38.53 -0.48 -11.29
C GLU A 374 38.54 -1.29 -9.99
N ASN A 375 39.09 -0.71 -8.92
CA ASN A 375 39.06 -1.31 -7.60
C ASN A 375 37.60 -1.43 -7.15
N LEU A 376 37.15 -2.63 -6.76
CA LEU A 376 35.78 -2.88 -6.29
C LEU A 376 35.38 -1.89 -5.18
N TYR A 377 36.34 -1.48 -4.36
CA TYR A 377 36.16 -0.38 -3.41
C TYR A 377 35.67 0.90 -4.09
N TYR A 378 36.34 1.41 -5.11
CA TYR A 378 35.92 2.64 -5.78
C TYR A 378 34.59 2.47 -6.53
N ILE A 379 34.34 1.31 -7.14
CA ILE A 379 33.05 1.00 -7.79
C ILE A 379 31.90 1.10 -6.79
N VAL A 380 32.05 0.43 -5.64
CA VAL A 380 31.02 0.37 -4.61
C VAL A 380 30.84 1.74 -3.95
N MET A 381 31.93 2.41 -3.58
CA MET A 381 31.91 3.72 -2.90
C MET A 381 31.34 4.84 -3.77
N GLN A 382 31.56 4.79 -5.08
CA GLN A 382 31.05 5.80 -6.02
C GLN A 382 29.70 5.41 -6.63
N HIS A 383 29.16 4.24 -6.30
CA HIS A 383 27.96 3.72 -6.94
C HIS A 383 26.77 4.68 -6.78
N LYS A 384 26.08 4.97 -7.89
CA LYS A 384 24.97 5.95 -7.92
C LYS A 384 23.78 5.58 -7.04
N PHE A 385 23.67 4.31 -6.66
CA PHE A 385 22.63 3.78 -5.76
C PHE A 385 23.13 3.47 -4.35
N LEU A 386 24.34 3.90 -3.98
CA LEU A 386 24.77 3.84 -2.59
C LEU A 386 24.10 4.98 -1.79
N PRO A 387 23.27 4.67 -0.76
CA PRO A 387 22.64 5.69 0.07
C PRO A 387 23.68 6.52 0.85
N LYS A 388 23.38 7.81 1.03
CA LYS A 388 24.15 8.72 1.88
C LYS A 388 23.42 8.94 3.20
N ASN A 389 23.28 7.87 3.98
CA ASN A 389 22.68 7.91 5.32
C ASN A 389 23.69 7.44 6.37
N ASP A 390 23.40 7.68 7.65
CA ASP A 390 24.34 7.45 8.75
C ASP A 390 24.88 6.02 8.82
N ASP A 391 24.04 5.02 8.49
CA ASP A 391 24.45 3.61 8.52
C ASP A 391 25.43 3.29 7.40
N THR A 392 25.17 3.80 6.20
CA THR A 392 26.04 3.57 5.04
C THR A 392 27.35 4.36 5.21
N LEU A 393 27.28 5.58 5.74
CA LEU A 393 28.45 6.43 6.01
C LEU A 393 29.43 5.78 6.99
N LYS A 394 28.93 5.15 8.06
CA LYS A 394 29.78 4.41 9.00
C LYS A 394 30.55 3.28 8.34
N ILE A 395 29.89 2.53 7.44
CA ILE A 395 30.53 1.40 6.73
C ILE A 395 31.55 1.94 5.72
N THR A 396 31.24 3.02 5.02
CA THR A 396 32.17 3.66 4.07
C THR A 396 33.40 4.24 4.77
N ASP A 397 33.23 4.86 5.93
CA ASP A 397 34.32 5.42 6.74
C ASP A 397 35.23 4.29 7.26
N ASN A 398 34.65 3.18 7.74
CA ASN A 398 35.42 2.01 8.16
C ASN A 398 36.19 1.39 7.00
N LEU A 399 35.58 1.30 5.81
CA LEU A 399 36.25 0.81 4.61
C LEU A 399 37.42 1.69 4.18
N GLU A 400 37.34 3.01 4.34
CA GLU A 400 38.45 3.92 4.02
C GLU A 400 39.64 3.68 4.97
N VAL A 401 39.37 3.46 6.26
CA VAL A 401 40.39 3.12 7.26
C VAL A 401 41.02 1.76 6.96
N LEU A 402 40.21 0.73 6.74
CA LEU A 402 40.67 -0.62 6.41
C LEU A 402 41.48 -0.63 5.11
N TYR A 403 41.05 0.11 4.09
CA TYR A 403 41.76 0.22 2.81
C TYR A 403 43.14 0.87 2.99
N LYS A 404 43.25 1.92 3.82
CA LYS A 404 44.55 2.53 4.16
C LYS A 404 45.47 1.56 4.91
N ASN A 405 44.92 0.80 5.87
CA ASN A 405 45.70 -0.18 6.64
C ASN A 405 46.23 -1.31 5.73
N ILE A 406 45.37 -1.84 4.84
CA ILE A 406 45.74 -2.88 3.85
C ILE A 406 46.85 -2.40 2.92
N GLN A 407 46.87 -1.10 2.55
CA GLN A 407 47.95 -0.53 1.72
C GLN A 407 49.29 -0.41 2.45
N SER A 408 49.30 -0.31 3.77
CA SER A 408 50.52 -0.11 4.57
C SER A 408 51.12 -1.40 5.12
N ASP A 409 50.31 -2.30 5.66
CA ASP A 409 50.71 -3.62 6.17
C ASP A 409 49.43 -4.44 6.45
N SER A 410 49.25 -5.59 5.78
CA SER A 410 47.93 -6.25 5.74
C SER A 410 47.80 -7.38 6.76
N SER A 411 46.86 -7.24 7.70
CA SER A 411 46.44 -8.36 8.54
C SER A 411 45.27 -9.12 7.89
N LYS A 412 45.22 -10.45 8.09
CA LYS A 412 44.11 -11.29 7.58
C LYS A 412 42.74 -10.85 8.12
N ASN A 413 42.71 -10.27 9.32
CA ASN A 413 41.48 -9.77 9.92
C ASN A 413 40.99 -8.50 9.23
N ASP A 414 41.89 -7.56 8.91
CA ASP A 414 41.54 -6.32 8.20
C ASP A 414 41.00 -6.63 6.80
N ILE A 415 41.60 -7.60 6.11
CA ILE A 415 41.11 -8.07 4.80
C ILE A 415 39.71 -8.67 4.92
N ASN A 416 39.47 -9.57 5.89
CA ASN A 416 38.15 -10.18 6.08
C ASN A 416 37.07 -9.14 6.41
N GLU A 417 37.37 -8.18 7.28
CA GLU A 417 36.45 -7.12 7.64
C GLU A 417 36.17 -6.17 6.47
N TRP A 418 37.20 -5.87 5.67
CA TRP A 418 37.05 -5.08 4.44
C TRP A 418 36.14 -5.78 3.43
N VAL A 419 36.31 -7.09 3.25
CA VAL A 419 35.43 -7.90 2.38
C VAL A 419 33.98 -7.86 2.85
N LEU A 420 33.73 -8.10 4.14
CA LEU A 420 32.38 -8.10 4.71
C LEU A 420 31.67 -6.75 4.54
N ASN A 421 32.40 -5.65 4.75
CA ASN A 421 31.86 -4.31 4.58
C ASN A 421 31.54 -4.01 3.11
N ILE A 422 32.39 -4.42 2.16
CA ILE A 422 32.11 -4.30 0.72
C ILE A 422 30.87 -5.11 0.33
N GLU A 423 30.74 -6.36 0.78
CA GLU A 423 29.56 -7.19 0.53
C GLU A 423 28.27 -6.56 1.08
N GLN A 424 28.35 -5.97 2.28
CA GLN A 424 27.24 -5.27 2.89
C GLN A 424 26.82 -4.05 2.06
N LEU A 425 27.77 -3.25 1.56
CA LEU A 425 27.45 -2.11 0.69
C LEU A 425 26.86 -2.55 -0.66
N ILE A 426 27.34 -3.65 -1.25
CA ILE A 426 26.77 -4.22 -2.49
C ILE A 426 25.32 -4.65 -2.26
N ARG A 427 25.02 -5.30 -1.13
CA ARG A 427 23.63 -5.65 -0.75
C ARG A 427 22.75 -4.41 -0.57
N ILE A 428 23.26 -3.38 0.10
CA ILE A 428 22.55 -2.10 0.28
C ILE A 428 22.26 -1.45 -1.09
N ILE A 429 23.23 -1.44 -2.00
CA ILE A 429 23.07 -0.95 -3.38
C ILE A 429 21.96 -1.73 -4.11
N GLY A 430 22.01 -3.07 -4.07
CA GLY A 430 21.02 -3.95 -4.71
C GLY A 430 19.61 -3.70 -4.18
N GLU A 431 19.46 -3.64 -2.85
CA GLU A 431 18.19 -3.32 -2.20
C GLU A 431 17.65 -1.96 -2.65
N ASN A 432 18.51 -0.94 -2.68
CA ASN A 432 18.12 0.41 -2.99
C ASN A 432 17.73 0.62 -4.47
N ILE A 433 18.29 -0.17 -5.40
CA ILE A 433 17.85 -0.23 -6.81
C ILE A 433 16.39 -0.69 -6.90
N GLU A 434 16.00 -1.72 -6.15
CA GLU A 434 14.62 -2.21 -6.16
C GLU A 434 13.66 -1.19 -5.57
N TYR A 435 14.04 -0.58 -4.44
CA TYR A 435 13.22 0.47 -3.85
C TYR A 435 13.04 1.68 -4.78
N LYS A 436 14.02 1.99 -5.63
CA LYS A 436 13.81 2.99 -6.69
C LYS A 436 12.69 2.56 -7.64
N GLN A 437 12.71 1.33 -8.15
CA GLN A 437 11.66 0.85 -9.07
C GLN A 437 10.28 0.87 -8.41
N MET A 438 10.21 0.46 -7.14
CA MET A 438 8.95 0.49 -6.38
C MET A 438 8.49 1.92 -6.08
N TYR A 439 9.42 2.83 -5.77
CA TYR A 439 9.15 4.24 -5.58
C TYR A 439 8.60 4.86 -6.86
N ASP A 440 9.24 4.62 -8.02
CA ASP A 440 8.83 5.18 -9.31
C ASP A 440 7.39 4.76 -9.65
N LYS A 441 7.05 3.47 -9.47
CA LYS A 441 5.68 2.95 -9.66
C LYS A 441 4.66 3.59 -8.73
N ILE A 442 4.99 3.71 -7.44
CA ILE A 442 4.09 4.35 -6.46
C ILE A 442 3.90 5.84 -6.79
N ASN A 443 4.98 6.54 -7.15
CA ASN A 443 4.93 7.95 -7.49
C ASN A 443 4.04 8.19 -8.71
N GLU A 444 4.21 7.40 -9.77
CA GLU A 444 3.36 7.44 -10.96
C GLU A 444 1.89 7.16 -10.63
N TYR A 445 1.62 6.11 -9.84
CA TYR A 445 0.27 5.78 -9.40
C TYR A 445 -0.40 6.93 -8.63
N VAL A 446 0.33 7.56 -7.70
CA VAL A 446 -0.22 8.65 -6.88
C VAL A 446 -0.46 9.91 -7.72
N ILE A 447 0.46 10.25 -8.63
CA ILE A 447 0.31 11.42 -9.53
C ILE A 447 -0.89 11.25 -10.48
N ASN A 448 -1.11 10.05 -11.01
CA ASN A 448 -2.13 9.80 -12.01
C ASN A 448 -3.53 9.52 -11.43
N ASN A 449 -3.64 9.28 -10.13
CA ASN A 449 -4.90 8.89 -9.51
C ASN A 449 -5.68 10.09 -8.96
N LYS A 450 -6.85 10.35 -9.56
CA LYS A 450 -7.78 11.43 -9.21
C LYS A 450 -8.17 11.45 -7.73
N LYS A 451 -8.14 10.32 -7.01
CA LYS A 451 -8.42 10.23 -5.56
C LYS A 451 -7.51 11.15 -4.73
N TYR A 452 -6.28 11.41 -5.18
CA TYR A 452 -5.28 12.17 -4.41
C TYR A 452 -5.15 13.63 -4.84
N ASN A 453 -5.84 14.04 -5.92
CA ASN A 453 -5.82 15.41 -6.45
C ASN A 453 -6.43 16.45 -5.51
N ASP A 454 -7.32 16.06 -4.60
CA ASP A 454 -7.93 17.00 -3.65
C ASP A 454 -7.07 17.20 -2.37
N LYS A 455 -6.02 16.37 -2.18
CA LYS A 455 -5.13 16.39 -0.99
C LYS A 455 -3.75 17.00 -1.29
N ILE A 456 -3.69 17.93 -2.26
CA ILE A 456 -2.44 18.49 -2.83
C ILE A 456 -1.45 19.01 -1.77
N GLN A 457 -1.89 19.67 -0.69
CA GLN A 457 -0.96 20.22 0.31
C GLN A 457 -0.30 19.13 1.17
N LEU A 458 -1.06 18.14 1.62
CA LEU A 458 -0.56 17.01 2.40
C LEU A 458 0.30 16.10 1.51
N PHE A 459 -0.08 15.93 0.25
CA PHE A 459 0.72 15.24 -0.75
C PHE A 459 2.07 15.94 -1.01
N LYS A 460 2.09 17.27 -1.15
CA LYS A 460 3.32 18.06 -1.36
C LYS A 460 4.34 17.91 -0.24
N SER A 461 3.91 17.84 1.03
CA SER A 461 4.85 17.66 2.14
C SER A 461 5.48 16.26 2.17
N PHE A 462 4.74 15.21 1.79
CA PHE A 462 5.26 13.85 1.68
C PHE A 462 6.18 13.69 0.47
N LEU A 463 5.84 14.28 -0.68
CA LEU A 463 6.74 14.35 -1.85
C LEU A 463 8.04 15.06 -1.51
N PHE A 464 7.97 16.24 -0.89
CA PHE A 464 9.17 16.99 -0.50
C PHE A 464 10.08 16.19 0.45
N SER A 465 9.47 15.46 1.40
CA SER A 465 10.20 14.59 2.32
C SER A 465 10.84 13.39 1.59
N ALA A 466 10.14 12.80 0.62
CA ALA A 466 10.69 11.72 -0.22
C ALA A 466 11.81 12.24 -1.14
N GLU A 467 11.67 13.44 -1.72
CA GLU A 467 12.69 14.08 -2.57
C GLU A 467 13.99 14.34 -1.82
N ASN A 468 13.93 14.74 -0.55
CA ASN A 468 15.13 14.89 0.27
C ASN A 468 15.88 13.55 0.46
N ASN A 469 15.14 12.45 0.65
CA ASN A 469 15.74 11.12 0.71
C ASN A 469 16.32 10.69 -0.64
N ILE A 470 15.67 11.02 -1.76
CA ILE A 470 16.18 10.76 -3.12
C ILE A 470 17.47 11.54 -3.41
N LYS A 471 17.57 12.80 -2.97
CA LYS A 471 18.81 13.59 -3.06
C LYS A 471 19.97 12.90 -2.33
N ASN A 472 19.68 12.25 -1.21
CA ASN A 472 20.62 11.42 -0.47
C ASN A 472 20.72 9.98 -1.00
N ARG A 473 20.14 9.69 -2.17
CA ARG A 473 20.11 8.37 -2.80
C ARG A 473 19.47 7.30 -1.91
N ASP A 474 18.65 7.64 -0.92
CA ASP A 474 17.95 6.67 -0.04
C ASP A 474 16.53 6.41 -0.56
N TYR A 475 16.44 5.56 -1.60
CA TYR A 475 15.16 5.21 -2.21
C TYR A 475 14.31 4.33 -1.30
N LYS A 476 14.91 3.56 -0.38
CA LYS A 476 14.20 2.77 0.63
C LYS A 476 13.43 3.66 1.60
N ALA A 477 14.05 4.72 2.12
CA ALA A 477 13.38 5.72 2.95
C ALA A 477 12.30 6.48 2.15
N ALA A 478 12.62 6.92 0.93
CA ALA A 478 11.67 7.61 0.06
C ALA A 478 10.41 6.76 -0.24
N TYR A 479 10.60 5.47 -0.55
CA TYR A 479 9.51 4.52 -0.75
C TYR A 479 8.63 4.35 0.48
N LYS A 480 9.23 4.19 1.68
CA LYS A 480 8.47 4.03 2.93
C LYS A 480 7.58 5.24 3.23
N ILE A 481 8.06 6.46 2.95
CA ILE A 481 7.30 7.71 3.09
C ILE A 481 6.07 7.68 2.17
N MET A 482 6.27 7.35 0.88
CA MET A 482 5.19 7.31 -0.10
C MET A 482 4.18 6.19 0.18
N LYS A 483 4.64 5.02 0.62
CA LYS A 483 3.79 3.90 1.03
C LYS A 483 2.92 4.27 2.23
N LYS A 484 3.48 4.96 3.22
CA LYS A 484 2.73 5.42 4.40
C LYS A 484 1.60 6.36 3.99
N PHE A 485 1.87 7.31 3.09
CA PHE A 485 0.85 8.21 2.55
C PHE A 485 -0.36 7.46 1.97
N ILE A 486 -0.12 6.45 1.13
CA ILE A 486 -1.19 5.62 0.53
C ILE A 486 -2.01 4.90 1.60
N ILE A 487 -1.38 4.34 2.64
CA ILE A 487 -2.07 3.55 3.68
C ILE A 487 -2.93 4.44 4.60
N THR A 488 -2.49 5.67 4.87
CA THR A 488 -3.21 6.59 5.77
C THR A 488 -4.39 7.33 5.12
N GLN A 489 -4.71 7.11 3.84
CA GLN A 489 -5.69 7.88 3.05
C GLN A 489 -6.71 7.02 2.30
#